data_AF-A0A7C2XPK5-F1
#
_entry.id   AF-A0A7C2XPK5-F1
#
_cell.length_a   1.000
_cell.length_b   1.000
_cell.length_c   1.000
_cell.angle_alpha   90.00
_cell.angle_beta   90.00
_cell.angle_gamma   90.00
#
_symmetry.space_group_name_H-M   'P 1'
#
loop_
_entity.id
_entity.type
_entity.pdbx_description
1 polymer ?
#
loop_
_entity_poly.entity_id
_entity_poly.type
_entity_poly.pdbx_seq_one_letter_code
_entity_poly.pdbx_strand_id
1 'polypeptide(L)'
;MMRDGDGARTKPRPAFTKPKGKEHALPFTEKIKAIVIGNPTLGAWKIRQELNTERFGYTRASWWKVYQTLRSLNLTTKERRYRFYRSR
;
A
#
# COMPACT_ATOMS: atom_id res chain seq x y z
N MET A 1 40.60 -24.01 27.96
CA MET A 1 40.24 -24.69 26.69
C MET A 1 38.97 -24.03 26.15
N MET A 2 39.05 -23.60 24.89
CA MET A 2 38.07 -23.12 23.90
C MET A 2 36.82 -22.27 24.29
N ARG A 3 36.67 -21.15 23.55
CA ARG A 3 35.49 -20.29 23.41
C ARG A 3 34.78 -20.66 22.10
N ASP A 4 33.51 -21.05 22.09
CA ASP A 4 32.65 -21.14 20.89
C ASP A 4 31.17 -21.06 21.34
N GLY A 5 30.23 -20.33 20.74
CA GLY A 5 30.23 -19.53 19.54
C GLY A 5 28.98 -18.63 19.50
N ASP A 6 29.16 -17.48 18.85
CA ASP A 6 28.19 -16.41 18.60
C ASP A 6 27.07 -16.87 17.65
N GLY A 7 25.83 -16.87 18.14
CA GLY A 7 24.63 -17.18 17.37
C GLY A 7 24.05 -15.93 16.71
N ALA A 8 24.69 -15.44 15.64
CA ALA A 8 24.21 -14.30 14.86
C ALA A 8 22.82 -14.58 14.24
N ARG A 9 21.75 -14.06 14.86
CA ARG A 9 20.40 -13.98 14.30
C ARG A 9 20.38 -13.03 13.10
N THR A 10 20.78 -13.50 11.93
CA THR A 10 20.59 -12.78 10.67
C THR A 10 19.12 -12.92 10.26
N LYS A 11 18.31 -11.88 10.47
CA LYS A 11 16.95 -11.82 9.93
C LYS A 11 17.07 -11.86 8.40
N PRO A 12 16.40 -12.79 7.69
CA PRO A 12 16.46 -12.83 6.23
C PRO A 12 15.94 -11.50 5.69
N ARG A 13 16.72 -10.87 4.80
CA ARG A 13 16.27 -9.69 4.07
C ARG A 13 15.07 -10.13 3.21
N PRO A 14 13.94 -9.41 3.24
CA PRO A 14 12.80 -9.78 2.41
C PRO A 14 13.24 -9.78 0.94
N ALA A 15 13.12 -10.94 0.30
CA ALA A 15 13.42 -11.11 -1.11
C ALA A 15 12.50 -10.20 -1.93
N PHE A 16 13.07 -9.45 -2.87
CA PHE A 16 12.31 -8.60 -3.78
C PHE A 16 11.56 -9.50 -4.78
N THR A 17 10.34 -9.90 -4.43
CA THR A 17 9.47 -10.66 -5.31
C THR A 17 8.83 -9.74 -6.34
N LYS A 18 8.90 -10.16 -7.60
CA LYS A 18 8.45 -9.38 -8.76
C LYS A 18 6.91 -9.29 -8.71
N PRO A 19 6.33 -8.10 -8.84
CA PRO A 19 4.90 -7.87 -8.64
C PRO A 19 4.06 -8.68 -9.64
N LYS A 20 3.34 -9.69 -9.14
CA LYS A 20 2.53 -10.60 -9.95
C LYS A 20 1.07 -10.10 -10.01
N GLY A 21 0.80 -9.08 -10.83
CA GLY A 21 -0.58 -8.60 -11.05
C GLY A 21 -0.66 -7.38 -11.96
N LYS A 22 -1.65 -7.30 -12.84
CA LYS A 22 -1.85 -6.17 -13.78
C LYS A 22 -2.04 -4.80 -13.09
N GLU A 23 -2.27 -4.81 -11.78
CA GLU A 23 -2.48 -3.62 -10.95
C GLU A 23 -1.23 -2.73 -10.81
N HIS A 24 -0.02 -3.26 -11.01
CA HIS A 24 1.21 -2.43 -10.97
C HIS A 24 1.30 -1.43 -12.15
N ALA A 25 0.69 -1.76 -13.29
CA ALA A 25 0.67 -0.91 -14.48
C ALA A 25 -0.37 0.21 -14.40
N LEU A 26 -1.26 0.18 -13.39
CA LEU A 26 -2.29 1.19 -13.23
C LEU A 26 -1.67 2.56 -12.87
N PRO A 27 -2.25 3.67 -13.35
CA PRO A 27 -1.86 4.99 -12.90
C PRO A 27 -2.16 5.14 -11.40
N PHE A 28 -1.42 6.04 -10.74
CA PHE A 28 -1.46 6.24 -9.29
C PHE A 28 -2.88 6.39 -8.73
N THR A 29 -3.71 7.16 -9.43
CA THR A 29 -5.11 7.41 -9.05
C THR A 29 -5.96 6.14 -9.09
N GLU A 30 -5.80 5.31 -10.12
CA GLU A 30 -6.53 4.04 -10.27
C GLU A 30 -6.11 3.02 -9.21
N LYS A 31 -4.81 2.99 -8.85
CA LYS A 31 -4.33 2.18 -7.72
C LYS A 31 -5.01 2.58 -6.41
N ILE A 32 -5.12 3.89 -6.13
CA ILE A 32 -5.82 4.37 -4.93
C ILE A 32 -7.30 3.96 -4.95
N LYS A 33 -7.99 4.11 -6.08
CA LYS A 33 -9.39 3.66 -6.20
C LYS A 33 -9.50 2.16 -5.93
N ALA A 34 -8.63 1.34 -6.52
CA ALA A 34 -8.61 -0.11 -6.32
C ALA A 34 -8.42 -0.50 -4.84
N ILE A 35 -7.54 0.21 -4.12
CA ILE A 35 -7.34 0.00 -2.68
C ILE A 35 -8.60 0.39 -1.90
N VAL A 36 -9.22 1.53 -2.21
CA VAL A 36 -10.44 1.99 -1.53
C VAL A 36 -11.61 1.04 -1.77
N ILE A 37 -11.72 0.45 -2.96
CA ILE A 37 -12.76 -0.53 -3.29
C ILE A 37 -12.51 -1.86 -2.60
N GLY A 38 -11.26 -2.31 -2.55
CA GLY A 38 -10.91 -3.52 -1.80
C GLY A 38 -11.14 -3.33 -0.30
N ASN A 39 -10.89 -2.14 0.24
CA ASN A 39 -11.03 -1.89 1.67
C ASN A 39 -11.29 -0.41 2.01
N PRO A 40 -12.56 0.05 2.08
CA PRO A 40 -12.92 1.46 2.26
C PRO A 40 -12.62 1.99 3.68
N THR A 41 -12.33 1.09 4.61
CA THR A 41 -11.96 1.43 6.00
C THR A 41 -10.57 2.06 6.09
N LEU A 42 -9.71 1.82 5.10
CA LEU A 42 -8.32 2.25 5.14
C LEU A 42 -8.20 3.78 5.01
N GLY A 43 -7.46 4.39 5.94
CA GLY A 43 -7.07 5.80 5.84
C GLY A 43 -5.88 6.02 4.93
N ALA A 44 -5.55 7.29 4.65
CA ALA A 44 -4.45 7.69 3.77
C ALA A 44 -3.10 7.01 4.13
N TRP A 45 -2.83 6.84 5.42
CA TRP A 45 -1.60 6.18 5.89
C TRP A 45 -1.56 4.69 5.54
N LYS A 46 -2.67 3.97 5.73
CA LYS A 46 -2.78 2.55 5.36
C LYS A 46 -2.79 2.35 3.84
N ILE A 47 -3.45 3.25 3.09
CA ILE A 47 -3.43 3.25 1.63
C ILE A 47 -2.00 3.41 1.10
N ARG A 48 -1.20 4.28 1.71
CA ARG A 48 0.23 4.41 1.39
C ARG A 48 1.00 3.10 1.63
N GLN A 49 0.71 2.38 2.71
CA GLN A 49 1.33 1.08 2.97
C GLN A 49 0.94 0.05 1.91
N GLU A 50 -0.34 -0.01 1.55
CA GLU A 50 -0.85 -0.88 0.48
C GLU A 50 -0.21 -0.57 -0.87
N LEU A 51 -0.07 0.71 -1.24
CA LEU A 51 0.61 1.10 -2.47
C LEU A 51 2.06 0.60 -2.54
N ASN A 52 2.72 0.46 -1.39
CA ASN A 52 4.08 -0.06 -1.26
C ASN A 52 4.12 -1.59 -1.06
N THR A 53 3.14 -2.31 -1.59
CA THR A 53 3.15 -3.78 -1.67
C THR A 53 3.47 -4.25 -3.08
N GLU A 54 3.81 -5.54 -3.21
CA GLU A 54 4.00 -6.21 -4.49
C GLU A 54 2.78 -6.07 -5.40
N ARG A 55 1.58 -6.06 -4.83
CA ARG A 55 0.33 -5.94 -5.60
C ARG A 55 0.33 -4.69 -6.49
N PHE A 56 0.89 -3.59 -6.01
CA PHE A 56 0.94 -2.30 -6.72
C PHE A 56 2.34 -1.96 -7.26
N GLY A 57 3.27 -2.92 -7.22
CA GLY A 57 4.64 -2.74 -7.73
C GLY A 57 5.50 -1.84 -6.84
N TYR A 58 5.33 -1.90 -5.52
CA TYR A 58 6.10 -1.09 -4.56
C TYR A 58 6.06 0.40 -4.88
N THR A 59 4.87 0.92 -5.17
CA THR A 59 4.67 2.32 -5.52
C THR A 59 4.95 3.21 -4.31
N ARG A 60 6.14 3.80 -4.28
CA ARG A 60 6.53 4.76 -3.24
C ARG A 60 5.79 6.08 -3.44
N ALA A 61 5.02 6.46 -2.44
CA ALA A 61 4.35 7.75 -2.39
C ALA A 61 4.48 8.41 -1.01
N SER A 62 4.61 9.73 -1.04
CA SER A 62 4.50 10.56 0.16
C SER A 62 3.06 10.52 0.67
N TRP A 63 2.89 10.51 2.00
CA TRP A 63 1.55 10.53 2.60
C TRP A 63 0.73 11.76 2.16
N TRP A 64 1.40 12.90 1.95
CA TRP A 64 0.81 14.10 1.35
C TRP A 64 0.23 13.86 -0.04
N LYS A 65 0.96 13.15 -0.92
CA LYS A 65 0.51 12.85 -2.29
C LYS A 65 -0.71 11.93 -2.28
N VAL A 66 -0.72 10.94 -1.38
CA VAL A 66 -1.90 10.07 -1.17
C VAL A 66 -3.09 10.89 -0.66
N TYR A 67 -2.87 11.76 0.33
CA TYR A 67 -3.90 12.62 0.89
C TYR A 67 -4.48 13.60 -0.15
N GLN A 68 -3.63 14.28 -0.92
CA GLN A 68 -4.05 15.16 -2.01
C GLN A 68 -4.87 14.41 -3.06
N THR A 69 -4.46 13.19 -3.41
CA THR A 69 -5.20 12.39 -4.39
C THR A 69 -6.55 11.94 -3.84
N LEU A 70 -6.61 11.51 -2.57
CA LEU A 70 -7.87 11.22 -1.89
C LEU A 70 -8.77 12.46 -1.81
N ARG A 71 -8.20 13.65 -1.58
CA ARG A 71 -8.93 14.91 -1.58
C ARG A 71 -9.49 15.26 -2.95
N SER A 72 -8.70 15.10 -4.01
CA SER A 72 -9.12 15.29 -5.39
C SER A 72 -10.25 14.33 -5.80
N LEU A 73 -10.22 13.09 -5.32
CA LEU A 73 -11.26 12.09 -5.53
C LEU A 73 -12.47 12.23 -4.59
N ASN A 74 -12.43 13.19 -3.66
CA ASN A 74 -13.44 13.36 -2.64
C ASN A 74 -13.61 12.11 -1.72
N LEU A 75 -12.51 11.44 -1.37
CA LEU A 75 -12.42 10.19 -0.58
C LEU A 75 -11.67 10.36 0.75
N THR A 76 -11.66 11.58 1.30
CA THR A 76 -10.91 11.91 2.53
C THR A 76 -11.49 11.25 3.78
N THR A 77 -12.82 11.20 3.90
CA THR A 77 -13.50 10.62 5.06
C THR A 77 -13.82 9.15 4.84
N LYS A 78 -13.93 8.40 5.94
CA LYS A 78 -14.37 6.98 5.91
C LYS A 78 -15.72 6.85 5.21
N GLU A 79 -16.66 7.74 5.52
CA GLU A 79 -18.00 7.72 4.93
C GLU A 79 -17.97 7.92 3.41
N ARG A 80 -17.17 8.87 2.90
CA ARG A 80 -17.01 9.08 1.45
C ARG A 80 -16.38 7.86 0.75
N ARG A 81 -15.40 7.21 1.38
CA ARG A 81 -14.83 5.95 0.89
C ARG A 81 -15.85 4.81 0.86
N TYR A 82 -16.68 4.69 1.90
CA TYR A 82 -17.76 3.70 1.95
C TYR A 82 -18.83 3.96 0.89
N ARG A 83 -19.22 5.21 0.65
CA ARG A 83 -20.13 5.57 -0.44
C ARG A 83 -19.53 5.20 -1.79
N PHE A 84 -18.25 5.50 -2.03
CA PHE A 84 -17.56 5.13 -3.26
C PHE A 84 -17.49 3.62 -3.49
N TYR A 85 -17.29 2.84 -2.42
CA TYR A 85 -17.38 1.38 -2.48
C TYR A 85 -18.80 0.90 -2.81
N ARG A 86 -19.84 1.50 -2.19
CA ARG A 86 -21.24 1.08 -2.36
C ARG A 86 -21.86 1.51 -3.70
N SER A 87 -21.37 2.59 -4.31
CA SER A 87 -21.88 3.14 -5.57
C SER A 87 -21.17 2.58 -6.81
N ARG A 88 -20.45 1.44 -6.70
CA ARG A 88 -19.67 0.83 -7.79
C ARG A 88 -20.21 -0.54 -8.19
#